data_AF-A0A9P6FST2-F1
#
_entry.id   AF-A0A9P6FST2-F1
#
_cell.length_a   1.000
_cell.length_b   1.000
_cell.length_c   1.000
_cell.angle_alpha   90.00
_cell.angle_beta   90.00
_cell.angle_gamma   90.00
#
_symmetry.space_group_name_H-M   'P 1'
#
loop_
_entity.id
_entity.type
_entity.pdbx_description
1 polymer ?
#
loop_
_entity_poly.entity_id
_entity_poly.type
_entity_poly.pdbx_seq_one_letter_code
_entity_poly.pdbx_strand_id
1 'polypeptide(L)'
;MTGFRAPFLNYSADTFTILGNQKFEYDSSTTATPADAHWPYTLDYGLANDCWDGICEQPISIPGLWEIPMAAIMDGPSTMAIPHNMDPQLDGTPEQKDRQPFGIYLHPVHVGNSTSLYTTFLNEIAALPNVWFVTNQQLLAWMKNPVPATQLADQPYMKCERPVVGKEICNGIEDSTVGVSVSVSASVSVNGDAIDARVLETCNFVAGAWSTCYGCPKSAPSAADPVPPRILAPGTAGARTPVPTTCAMEWWDPIAAQCLCTSSNCTFNDIAQTPKTTSGTGSGSGTNKGSDAVFLAPSLSAGLGVLAAVVAAGAAQWL
;
A
#
# COMPACT_ATOMS: atom_id res chain seq x y z
N MET A 1 -4.70 -6.47 1.77
CA MET A 1 -4.36 -5.22 1.05
C MET A 1 -5.63 -4.40 0.94
N THR A 2 -5.66 -3.17 1.45
CA THR A 2 -6.90 -2.37 1.57
C THR A 2 -6.87 -1.03 0.83
N GLY A 3 -5.70 -0.63 0.32
CA GLY A 3 -5.50 0.65 -0.37
C GLY A 3 -5.23 0.52 -1.85
N PHE A 4 -5.59 1.56 -2.60
CA PHE A 4 -5.29 1.73 -4.02
C PHE A 4 -4.64 3.08 -4.31
N ARG A 5 -3.89 3.14 -5.42
CA ARG A 5 -3.43 4.36 -6.08
C ARG A 5 -3.34 4.10 -7.58
N ALA A 6 -3.94 4.97 -8.37
CA ALA A 6 -3.91 4.90 -9.81
C ALA A 6 -2.50 5.22 -10.35
N PRO A 7 -1.98 4.43 -11.31
CA PRO A 7 -0.78 4.80 -12.04
C PRO A 7 -0.90 6.20 -12.66
N PHE A 8 0.17 6.99 -12.57
CA PHE A 8 0.22 8.38 -13.05
C PHE A 8 -0.84 9.31 -12.41
N LEU A 9 -1.46 8.89 -11.30
CA LEU A 9 -2.59 9.59 -10.70
C LEU A 9 -3.75 9.77 -11.70
N ASN A 10 -3.87 8.87 -12.68
CA ASN A 10 -4.89 8.93 -13.70
C ASN A 10 -6.08 8.06 -13.29
N TYR A 11 -7.09 8.68 -12.69
CA TYR A 11 -8.28 8.05 -12.17
C TYR A 11 -9.54 8.56 -12.88
N SER A 12 -10.65 7.86 -12.70
CA SER A 12 -11.96 8.24 -13.23
C SER A 12 -13.08 7.81 -12.28
N ALA A 13 -14.32 8.23 -12.56
CA ALA A 13 -15.50 7.76 -11.83
C ALA A 13 -15.62 6.21 -11.83
N ASP A 14 -15.21 5.56 -12.92
CA ASP A 14 -15.20 4.10 -13.03
C ASP A 14 -14.15 3.47 -12.11
N THR A 15 -12.99 4.12 -11.92
CA THR A 15 -11.98 3.67 -10.96
C THR A 15 -12.60 3.54 -9.56
N PHE A 16 -13.22 4.60 -9.04
CA PHE A 16 -13.85 4.56 -7.71
C PHE A 16 -14.99 3.54 -7.61
N THR A 17 -15.79 3.40 -8.68
CA THR A 17 -16.85 2.39 -8.77
C THR A 17 -16.28 0.97 -8.65
N ILE A 18 -15.19 0.68 -9.35
CA ILE A 18 -14.49 -0.61 -9.26
C ILE A 18 -13.95 -0.83 -7.84
N LEU A 19 -13.30 0.17 -7.25
CA LEU A 19 -12.74 0.07 -5.89
C LEU A 19 -13.83 -0.23 -4.85
N GLY A 20 -14.97 0.47 -4.91
CA GLY A 20 -16.12 0.22 -4.04
C GLY A 20 -16.75 -1.15 -4.21
N ASN A 21 -16.79 -1.66 -5.46
CA ASN A 21 -17.26 -3.00 -5.77
C ASN A 21 -16.30 -4.09 -5.24
N GLN A 22 -14.99 -3.83 -5.31
CA GLN A 22 -13.94 -4.71 -4.78
C GLN A 22 -13.69 -4.54 -3.27
N LYS A 23 -14.43 -3.64 -2.60
CA LYS A 23 -14.34 -3.39 -1.16
C LYS A 23 -12.95 -2.93 -0.70
N PHE A 24 -12.28 -2.13 -1.53
CA PHE A 24 -11.14 -1.35 -1.04
C PHE A 24 -11.60 -0.41 0.07
N GLU A 25 -10.73 -0.22 1.06
CA GLU A 25 -10.99 0.69 2.18
C GLU A 25 -10.74 2.14 1.76
N TYR A 26 -9.69 2.36 0.97
CA TYR A 26 -9.31 3.70 0.54
C TYR A 26 -8.65 3.76 -0.84
N ASP A 27 -8.78 4.92 -1.46
CA ASP A 27 -7.95 5.40 -2.56
C ASP A 27 -7.04 6.56 -2.09
N SER A 28 -5.93 6.75 -2.79
CA SER A 28 -5.03 7.90 -2.64
C SER A 28 -4.43 8.22 -4.01
N SER A 29 -5.32 8.61 -4.92
CA SER A 29 -4.98 8.99 -6.30
C SER A 29 -5.27 10.46 -6.59
N THR A 30 -6.20 11.08 -5.86
CA THR A 30 -6.60 12.46 -6.15
C THR A 30 -5.53 13.44 -5.71
N THR A 31 -5.28 14.46 -6.52
CA THR A 31 -4.32 15.50 -6.17
C THR A 31 -5.00 16.62 -5.41
N ALA A 32 -4.27 17.28 -4.53
CA ALA A 32 -4.75 18.47 -3.85
C ALA A 32 -3.67 19.55 -3.85
N THR A 33 -4.08 20.78 -4.09
CA THR A 33 -3.29 21.98 -3.85
C THR A 33 -3.45 22.41 -2.38
N PRO A 34 -2.64 23.36 -1.88
CA PRO A 34 -2.87 23.91 -0.53
C PRO A 34 -4.26 24.53 -0.31
N ALA A 35 -5.00 24.88 -1.39
CA ALA A 35 -6.32 25.46 -1.30
C ALA A 35 -7.44 24.43 -1.03
N ASP A 36 -7.26 23.18 -1.49
CA ASP A 36 -8.23 22.08 -1.43
C ASP A 36 -7.66 20.80 -0.79
N ALA A 37 -6.55 20.92 -0.05
CA ALA A 37 -5.99 19.86 0.78
C ALA A 37 -6.90 19.59 1.98
N HIS A 38 -7.92 18.77 1.76
CA HIS A 38 -8.81 18.29 2.81
C HIS A 38 -8.16 17.16 3.62
N TRP A 39 -8.59 17.01 4.87
CA TRP A 39 -8.37 15.77 5.62
C TRP A 39 -9.01 14.59 4.88
N PRO A 40 -8.56 13.34 5.08
CA PRO A 40 -9.21 12.18 4.49
C PRO A 40 -10.72 12.19 4.72
N TYR A 41 -11.48 11.82 3.70
CA TYR A 41 -12.94 11.85 3.73
C TYR A 41 -13.52 10.64 3.01
N THR A 42 -14.78 10.31 3.25
CA THR A 42 -15.47 9.25 2.52
C THR A 42 -16.12 9.78 1.26
N LEU A 43 -16.16 8.97 0.20
CA LEU A 43 -16.88 9.26 -1.04
C LEU A 43 -18.39 9.08 -0.92
N ASP A 44 -18.96 9.17 0.30
CA ASP A 44 -20.41 9.09 0.52
C ASP A 44 -21.13 10.21 -0.26
N TYR A 45 -20.51 11.39 -0.35
CA TYR A 45 -21.02 12.60 -1.00
C TYR A 45 -20.20 13.04 -2.23
N GLY A 46 -19.34 12.16 -2.74
CA GLY A 46 -18.44 12.43 -3.87
C GLY A 46 -17.12 13.07 -3.49
N LEU A 47 -16.40 13.51 -4.52
CA LEU A 47 -15.08 14.14 -4.38
C LEU A 47 -15.20 15.59 -3.92
N ALA A 48 -14.24 16.01 -3.10
CA ALA A 48 -14.17 17.36 -2.55
C ALA A 48 -12.93 18.15 -3.00
N ASN A 49 -11.95 17.49 -3.66
CA ASN A 49 -10.73 18.10 -4.19
C ASN A 49 -10.52 17.71 -5.65
N ASP A 50 -9.58 18.37 -6.31
CA ASP A 50 -9.22 18.11 -7.72
C ASP A 50 -10.35 18.41 -8.73
N CYS A 51 -11.31 19.27 -8.35
CA CYS A 51 -12.54 19.51 -9.13
C CYS A 51 -12.38 20.36 -10.41
N TRP A 52 -11.16 20.59 -10.89
CA TRP A 52 -10.90 21.53 -11.99
C TRP A 52 -11.27 20.97 -13.37
N ASP A 53 -11.36 19.65 -13.51
CA ASP A 53 -11.63 18.94 -14.77
C ASP A 53 -13.09 18.47 -14.91
N GLY A 54 -13.94 18.75 -13.92
CA GLY A 54 -15.33 18.33 -13.90
C GLY A 54 -15.60 17.00 -13.18
N ILE A 55 -14.60 16.38 -12.55
CA ILE A 55 -14.76 15.08 -11.88
C ILE A 55 -15.71 15.14 -10.68
N CYS A 56 -15.75 16.27 -9.95
CA CYS A 56 -16.60 16.43 -8.77
C CYS A 56 -18.09 16.57 -9.12
N GLU A 57 -18.41 16.95 -10.36
CA GLU A 57 -19.78 17.00 -10.88
C GLU A 57 -20.26 15.63 -11.39
N GLN A 58 -19.37 14.64 -11.52
CA GLN A 58 -19.75 13.27 -11.88
C GLN A 58 -20.52 12.61 -10.74
N PRO A 59 -21.40 11.63 -11.02
CA PRO A 59 -22.18 10.91 -10.01
C PRO A 59 -21.32 9.89 -9.24
N ILE A 60 -20.23 10.34 -8.63
CA ILE A 60 -19.35 9.54 -7.79
C ILE A 60 -19.94 9.57 -6.38
N SER A 61 -20.59 8.49 -5.97
CA SER A 61 -20.99 8.27 -4.57
C SER A 61 -20.77 6.81 -4.25
N ILE A 62 -19.70 6.54 -3.50
CA ILE A 62 -19.25 5.19 -3.15
C ILE A 62 -19.21 5.08 -1.63
N PRO A 63 -20.34 4.68 -1.00
CA PRO A 63 -20.44 4.76 0.44
C PRO A 63 -19.38 3.93 1.17
N GLY A 64 -18.71 4.56 2.14
CA GLY A 64 -17.66 3.96 2.98
C GLY A 64 -16.27 3.80 2.32
N LEU A 65 -16.10 4.13 1.04
CA LEU A 65 -14.77 4.23 0.43
C LEU A 65 -14.11 5.55 0.86
N TRP A 66 -12.92 5.49 1.45
CA TRP A 66 -12.16 6.67 1.84
C TRP A 66 -11.32 7.19 0.67
N GLU A 67 -11.20 8.50 0.57
CA GLU A 67 -10.17 9.17 -0.22
C GLU A 67 -9.15 9.79 0.75
N ILE A 68 -7.87 9.60 0.45
CA ILE A 68 -6.75 10.29 1.09
C ILE A 68 -6.14 11.21 0.03
N PRO A 69 -6.55 12.49 -0.01
CA PRO A 69 -6.05 13.45 -0.98
C PRO A 69 -4.54 13.59 -0.86
N MET A 70 -3.87 13.57 -2.01
CA MET A 70 -2.43 13.76 -2.06
C MET A 70 -2.13 15.25 -2.03
N ALA A 71 -2.02 15.83 -0.84
CA ALA A 71 -1.67 17.23 -0.67
C ALA A 71 -0.29 17.52 -1.27
N ALA A 72 -0.23 18.52 -2.15
CA ALA A 72 1.01 18.96 -2.77
C ALA A 72 1.95 19.57 -1.72
N ILE A 73 3.22 19.18 -1.81
CA ILE A 73 4.30 19.83 -1.09
C ILE A 73 4.79 20.98 -1.97
N MET A 74 4.88 22.17 -1.38
CA MET A 74 5.32 23.37 -2.07
C MET A 74 6.85 23.47 -1.97
N ASP A 75 7.56 23.14 -3.05
CA ASP A 75 9.03 23.23 -3.09
C ASP A 75 9.47 24.60 -3.61
N GLY A 76 10.38 25.27 -2.88
CA GLY A 76 10.91 26.61 -3.20
C GLY A 76 10.40 27.74 -2.28
N PRO A 77 10.96 28.97 -2.43
CA PRO A 77 10.52 30.12 -1.63
C PRO A 77 9.06 30.47 -1.97
N SER A 78 8.28 30.94 -0.98
CA SER A 78 6.82 31.12 -1.07
C SER A 78 6.30 31.90 -2.29
N THR A 79 7.11 32.76 -2.92
CA THR A 79 6.74 33.49 -4.14
C THR A 79 6.96 32.74 -5.45
N MET A 80 7.63 31.59 -5.44
CA MET A 80 7.95 30.74 -6.61
C MET A 80 7.72 29.25 -6.34
N ALA A 81 7.04 28.91 -5.24
CA ALA A 81 6.92 27.53 -4.84
C ALA A 81 6.10 26.73 -5.85
N ILE A 82 6.65 25.59 -6.27
CA ILE A 82 6.03 24.69 -7.23
C ILE A 82 5.31 23.58 -6.45
N PRO A 83 4.03 23.29 -6.72
CA PRO A 83 3.33 22.19 -6.07
C PRO A 83 3.81 20.84 -6.61
N HIS A 84 4.22 19.95 -5.72
CA HIS A 84 4.62 18.57 -6.01
C HIS A 84 3.75 17.57 -5.23
N ASN A 85 2.90 16.81 -5.93
CA ASN A 85 2.13 15.70 -5.32
C ASN A 85 2.94 14.38 -5.27
N MET A 86 4.02 14.28 -6.04
CA MET A 86 4.91 13.12 -6.13
C MET A 86 6.34 13.62 -6.28
N ASP A 87 7.28 12.87 -5.70
CA ASP A 87 8.72 13.09 -5.79
C ASP A 87 9.18 14.52 -5.41
N PRO A 88 8.70 15.09 -4.28
CA PRO A 88 9.18 16.37 -3.80
C PRO A 88 10.66 16.29 -3.41
N GLN A 89 11.42 17.35 -3.64
CA GLN A 89 12.84 17.39 -3.28
C GLN A 89 13.07 17.65 -1.78
N LEU A 90 12.03 18.12 -1.07
CA LEU A 90 12.02 18.41 0.37
C LEU A 90 13.12 19.41 0.77
N ASP A 91 13.45 20.34 -0.13
CA ASP A 91 14.44 21.40 0.07
C ASP A 91 13.83 22.75 0.51
N GLY A 92 12.49 22.83 0.52
CA GLY A 92 11.69 23.94 1.02
C GLY A 92 11.27 23.81 2.49
N THR A 93 10.61 24.84 3.02
CA THR A 93 9.98 24.77 4.35
C THR A 93 8.55 24.26 4.19
N PRO A 94 8.14 23.15 4.82
CA PRO A 94 6.77 22.66 4.71
C PRO A 94 5.78 23.66 5.29
N GLU A 95 4.93 24.25 4.46
CA GLU A 95 3.79 25.05 4.94
C GLU A 95 2.63 24.11 5.31
N GLN A 96 2.36 23.97 6.60
CA GLN A 96 1.15 23.29 7.10
C GLN A 96 0.15 24.31 7.63
N LYS A 97 -1.05 24.34 7.03
CA LYS A 97 -2.10 25.28 7.43
C LYS A 97 -2.93 24.75 8.60
N ASP A 98 -3.37 23.49 8.57
CA ASP A 98 -4.25 22.91 9.61
C ASP A 98 -3.89 21.46 9.99
N ARG A 99 -2.59 21.12 9.93
CA ARG A 99 -2.05 19.78 10.27
C ARG A 99 -2.67 18.62 9.49
N GLN A 100 -3.19 18.89 8.30
CA GLN A 100 -3.59 17.86 7.37
C GLN A 100 -2.45 16.84 7.21
N PRO A 101 -2.77 15.55 6.99
CA PRO A 101 -1.74 14.53 6.85
C PRO A 101 -0.73 14.93 5.78
N PHE A 102 0.55 14.92 6.16
CA PHE A 102 1.64 15.29 5.27
C PHE A 102 2.12 14.02 4.56
N GLY A 103 1.69 13.86 3.31
CA GLY A 103 2.03 12.72 2.48
C GLY A 103 3.38 12.90 1.78
N ILE A 104 4.32 12.01 2.04
CA ILE A 104 5.61 11.97 1.34
C ILE A 104 5.56 10.83 0.33
N TYR A 105 5.26 11.17 -0.93
CA TYR A 105 5.08 10.18 -1.99
C TYR A 105 6.26 10.17 -2.93
N LEU A 106 6.99 9.05 -2.97
CA LEU A 106 8.29 8.95 -3.63
C LEU A 106 8.38 7.70 -4.51
N HIS A 107 9.09 7.81 -5.61
CA HIS A 107 9.64 6.68 -6.35
C HIS A 107 11.11 6.47 -5.97
N PRO A 108 11.56 5.21 -5.79
CA PRO A 108 12.94 4.92 -5.40
C PRO A 108 14.01 5.54 -6.31
N VAL A 109 13.72 5.68 -7.62
CA VAL A 109 14.65 6.28 -8.59
C VAL A 109 14.96 7.76 -8.30
N HIS A 110 14.00 8.50 -7.73
CA HIS A 110 14.17 9.91 -7.38
C HIS A 110 14.82 10.09 -5.99
N VAL A 111 14.74 9.07 -5.14
CA VAL A 111 15.41 9.04 -3.83
C VAL A 111 16.89 8.68 -3.95
N GLY A 112 17.26 7.77 -4.86
CA GLY A 112 18.56 7.08 -4.89
C GLY A 112 19.79 7.96 -4.67
N ASN A 113 19.94 9.06 -5.42
CA ASN A 113 21.11 9.94 -5.31
C ASN A 113 21.01 10.98 -4.18
N SER A 114 19.85 11.10 -3.53
CA SER A 114 19.51 12.15 -2.57
C SER A 114 19.15 11.58 -1.19
N THR A 115 19.51 10.33 -0.90
CA THR A 115 19.14 9.63 0.36
C THR A 115 19.51 10.41 1.62
N SER A 116 20.59 11.18 1.62
CA SER A 116 21.00 12.02 2.74
C SER A 116 20.03 13.17 3.03
N LEU A 117 19.44 13.79 2.00
CA LEU A 117 18.45 14.86 2.14
C LEU A 117 17.20 14.32 2.83
N TYR A 118 16.64 13.24 2.29
CA TYR A 118 15.47 12.58 2.89
C TYR A 118 15.75 12.10 4.32
N THR A 119 16.89 11.47 4.56
CA THR A 119 17.25 10.99 5.91
C THR A 119 17.37 12.14 6.92
N THR A 120 17.97 13.26 6.50
CA THR A 120 18.11 14.46 7.36
C THR A 120 16.73 15.03 7.68
N PHE A 121 15.92 15.29 6.67
CA PHE A 121 14.57 15.80 6.83
C PHE A 121 13.71 14.90 7.74
N LEU A 122 13.69 13.59 7.48
CA LEU A 122 12.90 12.63 8.25
C LEU A 122 13.34 12.59 9.73
N ASN A 123 14.66 12.62 10.00
CA ASN A 123 15.18 12.66 11.37
C ASN A 123 14.83 13.97 12.10
N GLU A 124 14.88 15.10 11.40
CA GLU A 124 14.54 16.41 11.96
C GLU A 124 13.06 16.47 12.35
N ILE A 125 12.14 16.07 11.46
CA ILE A 125 10.71 16.09 11.78
C ILE A 125 10.33 15.01 12.80
N ALA A 126 11.04 13.87 12.82
CA ALA A 126 10.83 12.83 13.84
C ALA A 126 11.16 13.31 15.26
N ALA A 127 12.08 14.26 15.39
CA ALA A 127 12.44 14.85 16.67
C ALA A 127 11.42 15.87 17.20
N LEU A 128 10.47 16.31 16.35
CA LEU A 128 9.46 17.27 16.74
C LEU A 128 8.37 16.63 17.62
N PRO A 129 7.89 17.35 18.65
CA PRO A 129 6.81 16.84 19.49
C PRO A 129 5.51 16.73 18.69
N ASN A 130 4.73 15.68 18.98
CA ASN A 130 3.44 15.40 18.36
C ASN A 130 3.49 15.13 16.86
N VAL A 131 4.63 14.68 16.33
CA VAL A 131 4.78 14.19 14.95
C VAL A 131 4.85 12.66 14.97
N TRP A 132 4.03 12.01 14.15
CA TRP A 132 3.96 10.56 14.04
C TRP A 132 4.08 10.11 12.59
N PHE A 133 5.02 9.21 12.32
CA PHE A 133 5.07 8.47 11.07
C PHE A 133 4.12 7.28 11.16
N VAL A 134 3.18 7.22 10.24
CA VAL A 134 2.08 6.26 10.24
C VAL A 134 1.85 5.72 8.84
N THR A 135 1.23 4.56 8.72
CA THR A 135 0.70 4.10 7.44
C THR A 135 -0.64 4.79 7.14
N ASN A 136 -1.10 4.71 5.89
CA ASN A 136 -2.45 5.17 5.54
C ASN A 136 -3.52 4.42 6.34
N GLN A 137 -3.32 3.13 6.66
CA GLN A 137 -4.25 2.36 7.49
C GLN A 137 -4.32 2.91 8.92
N GLN A 138 -3.19 3.26 9.51
CA GLN A 138 -3.12 3.86 10.85
C GLN A 138 -3.76 5.26 10.88
N LEU A 139 -3.51 6.07 9.84
CA LEU A 139 -4.19 7.35 9.65
C LEU A 139 -5.71 7.16 9.62
N LEU A 140 -6.23 6.23 8.82
CA LEU A 140 -7.68 5.99 8.73
C LEU A 140 -8.27 5.39 10.01
N ALA A 141 -7.51 4.53 10.72
CA ALA A 141 -7.93 4.02 12.03
C ALA A 141 -8.09 5.17 13.05
N TRP A 142 -7.18 6.14 13.03
CA TRP A 142 -7.30 7.36 13.83
C TRP A 142 -8.46 8.25 13.36
N MET A 143 -8.64 8.45 12.05
CA MET A 143 -9.76 9.24 11.51
C MET A 143 -11.13 8.70 11.93
N LYS A 144 -11.26 7.37 12.03
CA LYS A 144 -12.50 6.70 12.49
C LYS A 144 -12.76 6.86 13.99
N ASN A 145 -11.72 7.05 14.81
CA ASN A 145 -11.83 7.23 16.26
C ASN A 145 -10.66 8.11 16.78
N PRO A 146 -10.73 9.43 16.60
CA PRO A 146 -9.59 10.31 16.83
C PRO A 146 -9.32 10.46 18.32
N VAL A 147 -8.03 10.35 18.68
CA VAL A 147 -7.53 10.60 20.03
C VAL A 147 -6.46 11.70 20.03
N PRO A 148 -6.26 12.43 21.14
CA PRO A 148 -5.16 13.38 21.26
C PRO A 148 -3.79 12.71 21.07
N ALA A 149 -2.78 13.49 20.65
CA ALA A 149 -1.41 12.99 20.43
C ALA A 149 -0.85 12.21 21.63
N THR A 150 -1.17 12.65 22.85
CA THR A 150 -0.73 12.01 24.10
C THR A 150 -1.28 10.60 24.31
N GLN A 151 -2.32 10.20 23.56
CA GLN A 151 -2.95 8.88 23.65
C GLN A 151 -2.65 8.00 22.43
N LEU A 152 -2.00 8.55 21.39
CA LEU A 152 -1.69 7.80 20.16
C LEU A 152 -0.81 6.59 20.42
N ALA A 153 0.21 6.74 21.26
CA ALA A 153 1.13 5.66 21.63
C ALA A 153 0.42 4.43 22.17
N ASP A 154 -0.72 4.61 22.85
CA ASP A 154 -1.49 3.55 23.52
C ASP A 154 -2.54 2.90 22.63
N GLN A 155 -2.78 3.46 21.43
CA GLN A 155 -3.78 2.91 20.52
C GLN A 155 -3.32 1.57 19.96
N PRO A 156 -4.21 0.55 19.89
CA PRO A 156 -3.87 -0.75 19.33
C PRO A 156 -3.28 -0.67 17.91
N TYR A 157 -3.82 0.20 17.06
CA TYR A 157 -3.35 0.40 15.68
C TYR A 157 -1.97 1.07 15.60
N MET A 158 -1.49 1.70 16.67
CA MET A 158 -0.13 2.26 16.73
C MET A 158 0.89 1.28 17.31
N LYS A 159 0.47 0.10 17.78
CA LYS A 159 1.40 -0.92 18.27
C LYS A 159 2.01 -1.66 17.08
N CYS A 160 3.33 -1.57 16.93
CA CYS A 160 4.10 -2.31 15.92
C CYS A 160 4.48 -3.72 16.44
N GLU A 161 3.48 -4.54 16.73
CA GLU A 161 3.72 -5.92 17.15
C GLU A 161 4.17 -6.76 15.94
N ARG A 162 5.39 -7.29 16.01
CA ARG A 162 5.90 -8.25 15.02
C ARG A 162 5.71 -9.67 15.57
N PRO A 163 5.30 -10.63 14.74
CA PRO A 163 5.32 -12.04 15.14
C PRO A 163 6.75 -12.44 15.48
N VAL A 164 6.93 -13.18 16.58
CA VAL A 164 8.21 -13.78 16.91
C VAL A 164 8.15 -15.25 16.50
N VAL A 165 8.70 -15.55 15.33
CA VAL A 165 8.82 -16.92 14.84
C VAL A 165 10.21 -17.46 15.22
N GLY A 166 10.27 -18.70 15.71
CA GLY A 166 11.52 -19.32 16.16
C GLY A 166 12.46 -19.79 15.03
N LYS A 167 12.15 -19.43 13.78
CA LYS A 167 12.91 -19.76 12.58
C LYS A 167 12.51 -18.79 11.45
N GLU A 168 13.41 -18.62 10.49
CA GLU A 168 13.11 -17.91 9.23
C GLU A 168 12.03 -18.66 8.45
N ILE A 169 10.98 -17.93 8.05
CA ILE A 169 9.93 -18.39 7.13
C ILE A 169 9.68 -17.30 6.08
N CYS A 170 9.09 -17.67 4.95
CA CYS A 170 8.81 -16.71 3.89
C CYS A 170 7.46 -16.02 4.15
N ASN A 171 7.47 -14.98 4.99
CA ASN A 171 6.29 -14.24 5.46
C ASN A 171 6.42 -12.72 5.22
N GLY A 172 7.50 -12.26 4.58
CA GLY A 172 7.79 -10.85 4.33
C GLY A 172 8.38 -10.12 5.54
N ILE A 173 8.90 -10.86 6.52
CA ILE A 173 9.42 -10.33 7.77
C ILE A 173 10.84 -10.87 7.94
N GLU A 174 11.81 -9.97 8.03
CA GLU A 174 13.19 -10.38 8.29
C GLU A 174 13.31 -10.97 9.71
N ASP A 175 13.39 -12.30 9.78
CA ASP A 175 13.43 -13.10 11.01
C ASP A 175 14.74 -13.92 11.12
N SER A 176 15.73 -13.67 10.24
CA SER A 176 17.00 -14.41 10.21
C SER A 176 17.89 -14.17 11.44
N THR A 177 17.48 -13.27 12.33
CA THR A 177 18.16 -12.92 13.57
C THR A 177 17.72 -13.69 14.80
N VAL A 178 16.89 -14.74 14.68
CA VAL A 178 16.51 -15.58 15.83
C VAL A 178 17.76 -16.04 16.61
N GLY A 179 17.98 -15.45 17.79
CA GLY A 179 19.17 -15.63 18.64
C GLY A 179 20.07 -14.38 18.82
N VAL A 180 19.79 -13.29 18.11
CA VAL A 180 20.48 -11.99 18.24
C VAL A 180 19.45 -10.97 18.75
N SER A 181 19.68 -10.41 19.94
CA SER A 181 18.87 -9.31 20.48
C SER A 181 19.11 -8.05 19.64
N VAL A 182 18.28 -7.85 18.62
CA VAL A 182 18.24 -6.59 17.88
C VAL A 182 17.10 -5.75 18.43
N SER A 183 17.42 -4.60 19.00
CA SER A 183 16.45 -3.56 19.32
C SER A 183 16.02 -2.91 17.99
N VAL A 184 15.03 -3.49 17.30
CA VAL A 184 14.55 -2.99 16.01
C VAL A 184 13.28 -2.16 16.17
N SER A 185 13.43 -0.85 16.03
CA SER A 185 12.36 0.10 15.70
C SER A 185 12.21 0.32 14.18
N ALA A 186 12.84 -0.52 13.35
CA ALA A 186 12.71 -0.51 11.89
C ALA A 186 12.98 -1.91 11.34
N SER A 187 12.40 -2.23 10.19
CA SER A 187 12.79 -3.38 9.36
C SER A 187 14.24 -3.18 8.90
N VAL A 188 15.18 -3.53 9.75
CA VAL A 188 16.61 -3.50 9.47
C VAL A 188 16.98 -4.82 8.82
N SER A 189 17.47 -4.75 7.59
CA SER A 189 18.26 -5.84 6.99
C SER A 189 19.44 -6.11 7.92
N VAL A 190 19.44 -7.26 8.57
CA VAL A 190 20.54 -7.62 9.46
C VAL A 190 21.61 -8.29 8.60
N ASN A 191 22.76 -7.64 8.47
CA ASN A 191 23.90 -8.01 7.60
C ASN A 191 23.76 -7.69 6.10
N GLY A 192 22.81 -6.86 5.67
CA GLY A 192 22.65 -6.50 4.25
C GLY A 192 21.92 -7.55 3.40
N ASP A 193 21.41 -8.62 4.01
CA ASP A 193 20.54 -9.60 3.37
C ASP A 193 19.16 -9.00 3.09
N ALA A 194 18.57 -9.31 1.92
CA ALA A 194 17.20 -8.92 1.60
C ALA A 194 16.20 -9.70 2.46
N ILE A 195 15.02 -9.12 2.71
CA ILE A 195 13.90 -9.77 3.40
C ILE A 195 13.67 -11.17 2.81
N ASP A 196 13.65 -12.20 3.66
CA ASP A 196 13.40 -13.60 3.30
C ASP A 196 14.41 -14.20 2.30
N ALA A 197 15.60 -13.60 2.11
CA ALA A 197 16.53 -13.97 1.04
C ALA A 197 16.90 -15.45 0.99
N ARG A 198 16.87 -16.15 2.13
CA ARG A 198 17.26 -17.57 2.25
C ARG A 198 16.11 -18.55 2.01
N VAL A 199 14.87 -18.05 1.97
CA VAL A 199 13.64 -18.87 1.91
C VAL A 199 12.73 -18.51 0.73
N LEU A 200 13.13 -17.54 -0.10
CA LEU A 200 12.48 -17.22 -1.37
C LEU A 200 12.77 -18.25 -2.47
N GLU A 201 11.83 -18.42 -3.40
CA GLU A 201 12.04 -19.15 -4.66
C GLU A 201 12.11 -18.16 -5.83
N THR A 202 13.18 -18.22 -6.62
CA THR A 202 13.33 -17.37 -7.81
C THR A 202 12.68 -18.01 -9.04
N CYS A 203 11.78 -17.27 -9.67
CA CYS A 203 11.08 -17.64 -10.89
C CYS A 203 11.62 -16.84 -12.07
N ASN A 204 12.10 -17.54 -13.10
CA ASN A 204 12.68 -16.94 -14.28
C ASN A 204 11.65 -16.90 -15.42
N PHE A 205 11.23 -15.71 -15.82
CA PHE A 205 10.39 -15.49 -17.00
C PHE A 205 11.13 -14.65 -18.04
N VAL A 206 10.65 -14.67 -19.28
CA VAL A 206 11.22 -13.87 -20.38
C VAL A 206 11.21 -12.37 -20.06
N ALA A 207 10.15 -11.90 -19.37
CA ALA A 207 10.02 -10.50 -18.96
C ALA A 207 10.93 -10.11 -17.77
N GLY A 208 11.56 -11.08 -17.12
CA GLY A 208 12.41 -10.86 -15.94
C GLY A 208 12.28 -11.98 -14.91
N ALA A 209 13.23 -11.99 -13.99
CA ALA A 209 13.18 -12.85 -12.81
C ALA A 209 12.48 -12.12 -11.65
N TRP A 210 11.71 -12.85 -10.86
CA TRP A 210 11.16 -12.37 -9.60
C TRP A 210 11.11 -13.51 -8.58
N SER A 211 11.01 -13.16 -7.29
CA SER A 211 11.03 -14.14 -6.20
C SER A 211 9.67 -14.27 -5.53
N THR A 212 9.33 -15.47 -5.08
CA THR A 212 8.04 -15.78 -4.44
C THR A 212 8.20 -16.67 -3.21
N CYS A 213 7.29 -16.51 -2.26
CA CYS A 213 7.14 -17.43 -1.12
C CYS A 213 6.32 -18.67 -1.46
N TYR A 214 5.50 -18.64 -2.52
CA TYR A 214 4.36 -19.54 -2.67
C TYR A 214 4.43 -20.49 -3.88
N GLY A 215 5.58 -20.64 -4.52
CA GLY A 215 5.73 -21.53 -5.66
C GLY A 215 5.75 -20.79 -6.99
N CYS A 216 6.70 -21.10 -7.86
CA CYS A 216 6.72 -20.50 -9.19
C CYS A 216 5.50 -20.90 -10.05
N PRO A 217 4.82 -19.93 -10.70
CA PRO A 217 3.76 -20.22 -11.65
C PRO A 217 4.32 -20.74 -12.97
N LYS A 218 3.52 -21.50 -13.72
CA LYS A 218 3.87 -22.04 -15.04
C LYS A 218 4.02 -20.95 -16.11
N SER A 219 3.36 -19.80 -15.90
CA SER A 219 3.42 -18.62 -16.74
C SER A 219 3.49 -17.37 -15.86
N ALA A 220 3.99 -16.27 -16.43
CA ALA A 220 3.99 -14.99 -15.72
C ALA A 220 2.54 -14.54 -15.45
N PRO A 221 2.20 -14.12 -14.21
CA PRO A 221 0.90 -13.52 -13.92
C PRO A 221 0.61 -12.32 -14.82
N SER A 222 -0.65 -12.14 -15.19
CA SER A 222 -1.11 -11.03 -16.03
C SER A 222 -2.48 -10.54 -15.58
N ALA A 223 -2.96 -9.42 -16.13
CA ALA A 223 -4.33 -8.95 -15.86
C ALA A 223 -5.41 -9.97 -16.29
N ALA A 224 -5.13 -10.80 -17.31
CA ALA A 224 -6.04 -11.82 -17.81
C ALA A 224 -5.96 -13.14 -17.01
N ASP A 225 -4.79 -13.45 -16.46
CA ASP A 225 -4.55 -14.62 -15.61
C ASP A 225 -3.66 -14.22 -14.43
N PRO A 226 -4.25 -13.67 -13.36
CA PRO A 226 -3.48 -13.15 -12.23
C PRO A 226 -2.97 -14.26 -11.29
N VAL A 227 -3.50 -15.49 -11.41
CA VAL A 227 -3.11 -16.63 -10.56
C VAL A 227 -2.87 -17.88 -11.42
N PRO A 228 -1.84 -17.89 -12.28
CA PRO A 228 -1.58 -19.04 -13.14
C PRO A 228 -1.24 -20.29 -12.30
N PRO A 229 -1.51 -21.51 -12.82
CA PRO A 229 -1.17 -22.74 -12.12
C PRO A 229 0.32 -22.82 -11.79
N ARG A 230 0.67 -23.35 -10.62
CA ARG A 230 2.06 -23.56 -10.20
C ARG A 230 2.76 -24.69 -10.95
N ILE A 231 4.08 -24.59 -11.07
CA ILE A 231 4.94 -25.62 -11.67
C ILE A 231 4.81 -26.93 -10.86
N LEU A 232 5.01 -26.84 -9.54
CA LEU A 232 4.81 -27.94 -8.61
C LEU A 232 3.38 -27.90 -8.04
N ALA A 233 2.68 -29.01 -8.11
CA ALA A 233 1.32 -29.12 -7.58
C ALA A 233 1.35 -29.20 -6.04
N PRO A 234 0.34 -28.67 -5.33
CA PRO A 234 0.23 -28.84 -3.89
C PRO A 234 0.35 -30.32 -3.50
N GLY A 235 1.17 -30.63 -2.50
CA GLY A 235 1.41 -31.99 -2.02
C GLY A 235 2.54 -32.78 -2.72
N THR A 236 3.18 -32.23 -3.75
CA THR A 236 4.41 -32.82 -4.31
C THR A 236 5.65 -32.38 -3.53
N ALA A 237 6.70 -33.19 -3.51
CA ALA A 237 7.97 -32.83 -2.88
C ALA A 237 8.51 -31.49 -3.45
N GLY A 238 8.84 -30.55 -2.56
CA GLY A 238 9.30 -29.21 -2.91
C GLY A 238 8.20 -28.21 -3.29
N ALA A 239 6.92 -28.61 -3.31
CA ALA A 239 5.83 -27.67 -3.54
C ALA A 239 5.65 -26.74 -2.34
N ARG A 240 5.47 -25.45 -2.63
CA ARG A 240 5.10 -24.43 -1.64
C ARG A 240 3.59 -24.30 -1.55
N THR A 241 3.09 -24.05 -0.35
CA THR A 241 1.66 -24.06 -0.06
C THR A 241 1.15 -22.64 0.20
N PRO A 242 0.03 -22.21 -0.42
CA PRO A 242 -0.63 -20.94 -0.10
C PRO A 242 -0.94 -20.79 1.38
N VAL A 243 -1.09 -19.54 1.80
CA VAL A 243 -1.68 -19.21 3.10
C VAL A 243 -3.09 -19.83 3.19
N PRO A 244 -3.38 -20.68 4.19
CA PRO A 244 -4.71 -21.20 4.42
C PRO A 244 -5.58 -20.19 5.17
N THR A 245 -6.89 -20.35 5.16
CA THR A 245 -7.82 -19.51 5.93
C THR A 245 -7.70 -19.69 7.45
N THR A 246 -6.93 -20.68 7.89
CA THR A 246 -6.75 -21.04 9.30
C THR A 246 -5.47 -20.48 9.93
N CYS A 247 -4.59 -19.85 9.14
CA CYS A 247 -3.32 -19.34 9.63
C CYS A 247 -2.93 -18.05 8.92
N ALA A 248 -2.78 -16.97 9.66
CA ALA A 248 -2.40 -15.67 9.16
C ALA A 248 -1.00 -15.74 8.53
N MET A 249 -0.80 -14.92 7.48
CA MET A 249 0.36 -15.00 6.60
C MET A 249 1.68 -14.85 7.36
N GLU A 250 1.67 -14.04 8.40
CA GLU A 250 2.82 -13.70 9.22
C GLU A 250 3.30 -14.89 10.09
N TRP A 251 2.47 -15.93 10.25
CA TRP A 251 2.76 -17.17 10.98
C TRP A 251 2.82 -18.42 10.10
N TRP A 252 2.57 -18.30 8.80
CA TRP A 252 2.47 -19.43 7.90
C TRP A 252 3.83 -19.76 7.27
N ASP A 253 4.32 -20.99 7.46
CA ASP A 253 5.47 -21.52 6.74
C ASP A 253 5.02 -22.17 5.41
N PRO A 254 5.27 -21.53 4.26
CA PRO A 254 4.83 -22.05 2.97
C PRO A 254 5.67 -23.24 2.48
N ILE A 255 6.87 -23.46 3.04
CA ILE A 255 7.78 -24.55 2.67
C ILE A 255 7.40 -25.82 3.45
N ALA A 256 7.18 -25.68 4.75
CA ALA A 256 6.77 -26.81 5.60
C ALA A 256 5.25 -27.05 5.59
N ALA A 257 4.47 -26.15 4.99
CA ALA A 257 3.00 -26.16 5.03
C ALA A 257 2.47 -26.21 6.48
N GLN A 258 3.01 -25.36 7.35
CA GLN A 258 2.76 -25.39 8.79
C GLN A 258 2.43 -24.00 9.32
N CYS A 259 1.40 -23.91 10.17
CA CYS A 259 1.17 -22.72 10.98
C CYS A 259 2.07 -22.76 12.22
N LEU A 260 2.85 -21.71 12.45
CA LEU A 260 3.75 -21.61 13.60
C LEU A 260 3.07 -20.97 14.83
N CYS A 261 1.90 -20.36 14.64
CA CYS A 261 1.11 -19.87 15.74
C CYS A 261 0.09 -20.91 16.21
N THR A 262 0.00 -21.09 17.52
CA THR A 262 -0.93 -22.03 18.17
C THR A 262 -2.10 -21.36 18.87
N SER A 263 -2.16 -20.02 18.89
CA SER A 263 -3.23 -19.25 19.51
C SER A 263 -4.32 -18.86 18.50
N SER A 264 -5.53 -18.61 19.01
CA SER A 264 -6.71 -18.30 18.18
C SER A 264 -6.66 -16.91 17.51
N ASN A 265 -5.69 -16.06 17.87
CA ASN A 265 -5.52 -14.72 17.29
C ASN A 265 -4.74 -14.71 15.97
N CYS A 266 -4.24 -15.87 15.51
CA CYS A 266 -3.43 -15.98 14.30
C CYS A 266 -4.20 -16.53 13.11
N THR A 267 -5.53 -16.37 13.07
CA THR A 267 -6.35 -16.79 11.94
C THR A 267 -6.22 -15.80 10.79
N PHE A 268 -5.99 -16.29 9.57
CA PHE A 268 -6.01 -15.44 8.38
C PHE A 268 -7.42 -14.89 8.16
N ASN A 269 -7.54 -13.58 8.04
CA ASN A 269 -8.77 -12.95 7.61
C ASN A 269 -8.69 -12.64 6.12
N ASP A 270 -9.23 -13.54 5.30
CA ASP A 270 -9.33 -13.30 3.86
C ASP A 270 -10.42 -12.27 3.57
N ILE A 271 -10.01 -11.07 3.21
CA ILE A 271 -10.89 -9.98 2.79
C ILE A 271 -10.95 -9.83 1.26
N ALA A 272 -10.26 -10.70 0.51
CA ALA A 272 -10.23 -10.63 -0.94
C ALA A 272 -11.63 -10.92 -1.52
N GLN A 273 -12.01 -10.16 -2.54
CA GLN A 273 -13.25 -10.36 -3.27
C GLN A 273 -12.95 -11.11 -4.56
N THR A 274 -13.65 -12.21 -4.81
CA THR A 274 -13.63 -12.82 -6.14
C THR A 274 -14.46 -11.95 -7.09
N PRO A 275 -13.98 -11.67 -8.33
CA PRO A 275 -14.79 -10.96 -9.31
C PRO A 275 -16.13 -11.67 -9.49
N LYS A 276 -17.25 -10.97 -9.24
CA LYS A 276 -18.57 -11.50 -9.59
C LYS A 276 -18.62 -11.57 -11.11
N THR A 277 -18.36 -12.73 -11.70
CA THR A 277 -18.78 -13.01 -13.07
C THR A 277 -20.30 -12.95 -13.05
N THR A 278 -20.88 -11.88 -13.61
CA THR A 278 -22.31 -11.83 -13.90
C THR A 278 -22.58 -12.87 -15.00
N SER A 279 -22.74 -14.13 -14.60
CA SER A 279 -23.36 -15.15 -15.43
C SER A 279 -24.86 -14.83 -15.48
N GLY A 280 -25.21 -13.85 -16.31
CA GLY A 280 -26.59 -13.67 -16.72
C GLY A 280 -26.99 -14.89 -17.52
N THR A 281 -27.85 -15.74 -16.93
CA THR A 281 -28.64 -16.72 -17.66
C THR A 281 -29.60 -15.98 -18.59
N GLY A 282 -29.11 -15.61 -19.77
CA GLY A 282 -29.88 -15.12 -20.90
C GLY A 282 -29.75 -16.11 -22.04
N SER A 283 -30.74 -16.97 -22.20
CA SER A 283 -30.88 -17.84 -23.37
C SER A 283 -31.12 -16.96 -24.60
N GLY A 284 -30.12 -16.83 -25.48
CA GLY A 284 -30.20 -16.02 -26.69
C GLY A 284 -29.21 -16.50 -27.75
N SER A 285 -29.70 -17.31 -28.67
CA SER A 285 -29.02 -17.71 -29.91
C SER A 285 -28.67 -16.49 -30.76
N GLY A 286 -27.39 -16.26 -31.08
CA GLY A 286 -26.96 -15.19 -31.97
C GLY A 286 -25.48 -15.20 -32.29
N THR A 287 -25.18 -15.63 -33.52
CA THR A 287 -23.91 -15.63 -34.28
C THR A 287 -22.77 -14.68 -33.90
N ASN A 288 -21.56 -15.25 -33.88
CA ASN A 288 -20.23 -14.64 -33.91
C ASN A 288 -20.10 -13.40 -34.82
N LYS A 289 -19.58 -12.30 -34.25
CA LYS A 289 -18.62 -11.41 -34.92
C LYS A 289 -17.63 -10.89 -33.87
N GLY A 290 -16.35 -11.18 -34.11
CA GLY A 290 -15.23 -10.66 -33.33
C GLY A 290 -15.01 -9.17 -33.59
N SER A 291 -14.59 -8.48 -32.55
CA SER A 291 -13.98 -7.16 -32.61
C SER A 291 -12.76 -7.21 -31.71
N ASP A 292 -11.58 -7.28 -32.33
CA ASP A 292 -10.28 -7.24 -31.69
C ASP A 292 -10.10 -5.91 -30.97
N ALA A 293 -9.88 -5.96 -29.65
CA ALA A 293 -9.32 -4.84 -28.91
C ALA A 293 -7.80 -5.02 -28.84
N VAL A 294 -7.09 -4.25 -29.66
CA VAL A 294 -5.62 -4.15 -29.62
C VAL A 294 -5.24 -3.38 -28.37
N PHE A 295 -4.68 -4.07 -27.38
CA PHE A 295 -4.10 -3.44 -26.19
C PHE A 295 -2.58 -3.36 -26.33
N LEU A 296 -2.07 -2.14 -26.37
CA LEU A 296 -0.65 -1.84 -26.25
C LEU A 296 -0.21 -2.12 -24.81
N ALA A 297 0.63 -3.12 -24.60
CA ALA A 297 1.24 -3.42 -23.31
C ALA A 297 2.37 -2.41 -23.01
N PRO A 298 2.32 -1.67 -21.89
CA PRO A 298 3.51 -1.02 -21.36
C PRO A 298 4.32 -2.04 -20.56
N SER A 299 5.63 -2.05 -20.78
CA SER A 299 6.61 -2.81 -20.01
C SER A 299 6.64 -2.33 -18.56
N LEU A 300 6.19 -3.17 -17.61
CA LEU A 300 6.36 -2.92 -16.17
C LEU A 300 7.78 -3.27 -15.74
N SER A 301 8.54 -2.25 -15.31
CA SER A 301 9.65 -2.42 -14.37
C SER A 301 9.06 -2.43 -12.95
N ALA A 302 9.15 -3.57 -12.27
CA ALA A 302 8.66 -3.73 -10.90
C ALA A 302 9.51 -2.91 -9.91
N GLY A 303 8.86 -2.02 -9.16
CA GLY A 303 9.43 -1.37 -7.98
C GLY A 303 8.37 -1.36 -6.89
N LEU A 304 8.61 -2.09 -5.79
CA LEU A 304 7.77 -2.02 -4.60
C LEU A 304 7.94 -0.65 -3.94
N GLY A 305 6.86 0.13 -3.88
CA GLY A 305 6.78 1.36 -3.11
C GLY A 305 6.27 1.08 -1.70
N VAL A 306 6.95 1.62 -0.69
CA VAL A 306 6.45 1.69 0.70
C VAL A 306 5.91 3.10 0.91
N LEU A 307 4.64 3.21 1.31
CA LEU A 307 4.00 4.48 1.66
C LEU A 307 4.10 4.72 3.18
N ALA A 308 4.56 5.90 3.59
CA ALA A 308 4.43 6.41 4.96
C ALA A 308 3.78 7.80 4.92
N ALA A 309 2.75 8.01 5.72
CA ALA A 309 2.08 9.29 5.95
C ALA A 309 2.47 9.85 7.33
N VAL A 310 2.53 11.16 7.50
CA VAL A 310 2.83 11.79 8.80
C VAL A 310 1.56 12.45 9.36
N VAL A 311 1.21 12.17 10.62
CA VAL A 311 0.07 12.79 11.32
C VAL A 311 0.56 13.61 12.51
N ALA A 312 0.07 14.85 12.61
CA ALA A 312 0.33 15.73 13.76
C ALA A 312 -0.98 16.14 14.45
N ALA A 313 -1.06 16.02 15.79
CA ALA A 313 -2.26 16.40 16.56
C ALA A 313 -1.95 17.39 17.69
N GLY A 314 -2.73 18.47 17.80
CA GLY A 314 -2.80 19.35 18.98
C GLY A 314 -2.03 20.68 18.98
N ALA A 315 -2.80 21.77 19.03
CA ALA A 315 -2.50 23.20 19.30
C ALA A 315 -1.62 23.96 18.30
N ALA A 316 -2.27 24.87 17.57
CA ALA A 316 -1.68 25.88 16.72
C ALA A 316 -0.70 26.78 17.47
N GLN A 317 0.48 26.99 16.90
CA GLN A 317 1.25 28.24 16.92
C GLN A 317 2.60 28.00 16.24
N TRP A 318 2.71 28.38 14.98
CA TRP A 318 3.98 28.78 14.37
C TRP A 318 3.69 30.02 13.52
N LEU A 319 4.46 31.08 13.81
CA LEU A 319 4.40 32.41 13.22
C LEU A 319 4.80 32.41 11.75
#